data_AF-A0A261CDC4-F1
#
_entry.id   AF-A0A261CDC4-F1
#
_cell.length_a   1.000
_cell.length_b   1.000
_cell.length_c   1.000
_cell.angle_alpha   90.00
_cell.angle_beta   90.00
_cell.angle_gamma   90.00
#
_symmetry.space_group_name_H-M   'P 1'
#
loop_
_entity.id
_entity.type
_entity.pdbx_description
1 polymer ?
#
loop_
_entity_poly.entity_id
_entity_poly.type
_entity_poly.pdbx_seq_one_letter_code
_entity_poly.pdbx_strand_id
1 'polypeptide(L)'
;MIMNPYKDEVLGIAEVLEVPIGNLVFLNIFYEMSRFCTSIVAQTEDNKDLYHARNLDFGQLFVWDIDAQSWGLTDALKKVSVNINFFKNGKLVFKGSTLAGHVGVLTAMKPHKFSLSMNAKVQPDLINVAKWYMGAYENTDLQFVMYFERWLFENCDDFQCARQKIAEVKLLTGAYFILGGVNPGEGKKTV
;
A
#
# COMPACT_ATOMS: atom_id res chain seq x y z
N MET A 1 1.57 -17.70 -2.42
CA MET A 1 0.34 -16.95 -2.00
C MET A 1 0.66 -15.68 -1.19
N ILE A 2 1.71 -15.63 -0.36
CA ILE A 2 2.38 -14.38 0.09
C ILE A 2 3.89 -14.68 0.05
N MET A 3 4.73 -13.74 -0.39
CA MET A 3 6.18 -13.94 -0.49
C MET A 3 6.89 -13.63 0.83
N ASN A 4 8.05 -14.26 1.07
CA ASN A 4 8.92 -13.86 2.19
C ASN A 4 9.50 -12.44 1.93
N PRO A 5 9.70 -11.62 2.98
CA PRO A 5 9.51 -11.92 4.41
C PRO A 5 8.06 -11.75 4.93
N TYR A 6 7.15 -11.21 4.12
CA TYR A 6 5.79 -10.87 4.53
C TYR A 6 4.97 -12.06 5.03
N LYS A 7 5.23 -13.26 4.51
CA LYS A 7 4.58 -14.50 4.95
C LYS A 7 4.85 -14.77 6.44
N ASP A 8 6.09 -14.62 6.88
CA ASP A 8 6.49 -14.91 8.26
C ASP A 8 5.89 -13.88 9.23
N GLU A 9 5.78 -12.62 8.79
CA GLU A 9 5.07 -11.59 9.57
C GLU A 9 3.57 -11.90 9.70
N VAL A 10 2.90 -12.29 8.61
CA VAL A 10 1.48 -12.68 8.65
C VAL A 10 1.26 -13.89 9.55
N LEU A 11 2.16 -14.87 9.51
CA LEU A 11 2.12 -16.04 10.39
C LEU A 11 2.25 -15.64 11.86
N GLY A 12 3.24 -14.82 12.19
CA GLY A 12 3.46 -14.37 13.58
C GLY A 12 2.28 -13.57 14.12
N ILE A 13 1.68 -12.71 13.30
CA ILE A 13 0.47 -11.97 13.70
C ILE A 13 -0.71 -12.94 13.92
N ALA A 14 -0.89 -13.93 13.04
CA ALA A 14 -1.98 -14.90 13.17
C ALA A 14 -1.88 -15.70 14.47
N GLU A 15 -0.66 -16.12 14.83
CA GLU A 15 -0.37 -16.88 16.05
C GLU A 15 -0.68 -16.04 17.30
N VAL A 16 -0.23 -14.79 17.34
CA VAL A 16 -0.48 -13.88 18.50
C VAL A 16 -1.96 -13.53 18.64
N LEU A 17 -2.68 -13.36 17.53
CA LEU A 17 -4.11 -13.04 17.55
C LEU A 17 -5.01 -14.27 17.71
N GLU A 18 -4.44 -15.48 17.68
CA GLU A 18 -5.18 -16.76 17.70
C GLU A 18 -6.27 -16.84 16.63
N VAL A 19 -6.01 -16.27 15.44
CA VAL A 19 -6.94 -16.28 14.31
C VAL A 19 -6.46 -17.21 13.20
N PRO A 20 -7.37 -17.81 12.40
CA PRO A 20 -6.98 -18.54 11.21
C PRO A 20 -6.14 -17.66 10.28
N ILE A 21 -5.00 -18.17 9.81
CA ILE A 21 -4.11 -17.45 8.88
C ILE A 21 -4.85 -16.94 7.64
N GLY A 22 -5.88 -17.68 7.19
CA GLY A 22 -6.73 -17.29 6.06
C GLY A 22 -7.37 -15.91 6.23
N ASN A 23 -7.72 -15.51 7.46
CA ASN A 23 -8.31 -14.21 7.74
C ASN A 23 -7.32 -13.08 7.49
N LEU A 24 -6.06 -13.26 7.90
CA LEU A 24 -5.01 -12.25 7.66
C LEU A 24 -4.53 -12.27 6.21
N VAL A 25 -4.46 -13.44 5.57
CA VAL A 25 -4.19 -13.55 4.14
C VAL A 25 -5.26 -12.80 3.36
N PHE A 26 -6.53 -12.96 3.73
CA PHE A 26 -7.63 -12.20 3.15
C PHE A 26 -7.43 -10.70 3.39
N LEU A 27 -7.20 -10.24 4.63
CA LEU A 27 -6.95 -8.82 4.92
C LEU A 27 -5.83 -8.22 4.05
N ASN A 28 -4.75 -8.97 3.85
CA ASN A 28 -3.61 -8.51 3.05
C ASN A 28 -3.95 -8.49 1.55
N ILE A 29 -4.57 -9.53 1.00
CA ILE A 29 -4.91 -9.58 -0.44
C ILE A 29 -6.11 -8.69 -0.80
N PHE A 30 -7.06 -8.53 0.12
CA PHE A 30 -8.32 -7.85 -0.13
C PHE A 30 -8.14 -6.38 -0.53
N TYR A 31 -7.07 -5.74 -0.07
CA TYR A 31 -6.71 -4.40 -0.51
C TYR A 31 -6.44 -4.32 -2.03
N GLU A 32 -6.07 -5.40 -2.71
CA GLU A 32 -5.87 -5.42 -4.17
C GLU A 32 -7.17 -5.27 -4.97
N MET A 33 -8.33 -5.58 -4.38
CA MET A 33 -9.56 -5.85 -5.14
C MET A 33 -10.61 -4.73 -5.12
N SER A 34 -10.71 -3.95 -4.04
CA SER A 34 -11.75 -2.92 -3.91
C SER A 34 -11.22 -1.74 -3.11
N ARG A 35 -10.88 -0.64 -3.78
CA ARG A 35 -10.39 0.56 -3.11
C ARG A 35 -10.64 1.81 -3.94
N PHE A 36 -11.06 2.87 -3.27
CA PHE A 36 -11.14 4.21 -3.82
C PHE A 36 -10.19 5.12 -3.07
N CYS A 37 -9.59 6.03 -3.81
CA CYS A 37 -8.47 6.82 -3.31
C CYS A 37 -8.47 8.17 -4.00
N THR A 38 -8.26 9.22 -3.22
CA THR A 38 -7.93 10.56 -3.73
C THR A 38 -6.57 10.95 -3.18
N SER A 39 -5.68 11.41 -4.06
CA SER A 39 -4.30 11.75 -3.70
C SER A 39 -3.89 13.03 -4.41
N ILE A 40 -3.19 13.90 -3.68
CA ILE A 40 -2.72 15.21 -4.14
C ILE A 40 -1.24 15.31 -3.85
N VAL A 41 -0.46 15.67 -4.86
CA VAL A 41 0.90 16.17 -4.71
C VAL A 41 0.94 17.58 -5.29
N ALA A 42 1.37 18.54 -4.49
CA ALA A 42 1.34 19.96 -4.86
C ALA A 42 2.63 20.65 -4.39
N GLN A 43 3.08 21.61 -5.17
CA GLN A 43 4.24 22.42 -4.87
C GLN A 43 3.81 23.88 -4.72
N THR A 44 4.36 24.57 -3.72
CA THR A 44 4.09 26.00 -3.52
C THR A 44 4.67 26.83 -4.66
N GLU A 45 4.07 28.00 -4.93
CA GLU A 45 4.54 28.90 -5.99
C GLU A 45 5.99 29.36 -5.80
N ASP A 46 6.43 29.50 -4.54
CA ASP A 46 7.80 29.88 -4.20
C ASP A 46 8.80 28.73 -4.26
N ASN A 47 8.34 27.52 -4.63
CA ASN A 47 9.13 26.29 -4.75
C ASN A 47 9.84 25.86 -3.47
N LYS A 48 9.41 26.32 -2.29
CA LYS A 48 10.04 25.92 -1.02
C LYS A 48 9.50 24.61 -0.46
N ASP A 49 8.20 24.37 -0.62
CA ASP A 49 7.53 23.24 -0.02
C ASP A 49 6.82 22.37 -1.06
N LEU A 50 6.81 21.07 -0.78
CA LEU A 50 6.01 20.07 -1.49
C LEU A 50 5.09 19.38 -0.48
N TYR A 51 3.79 19.45 -0.75
CA TYR A 51 2.75 18.85 0.05
C TYR A 51 2.22 17.59 -0.62
N HIS A 52 2.07 16.53 0.17
CA HIS A 52 1.48 15.28 -0.29
C HIS A 52 0.40 14.85 0.71
N ALA A 53 -0.85 14.79 0.23
CA ALA A 53 -2.01 14.42 1.02
C ALA A 53 -2.87 13.40 0.28
N ARG A 54 -3.65 12.62 1.02
CA ARG A 54 -4.55 11.63 0.45
C ARG A 54 -5.72 11.26 1.38
N ASN A 55 -6.80 10.77 0.79
CA ASN A 55 -7.90 10.08 1.47
C ASN A 55 -7.97 8.64 0.98
N LEU A 56 -8.05 7.67 1.91
CA LEU A 56 -8.24 6.24 1.63
C LEU A 56 -9.67 5.84 1.95
N ASP A 57 -10.38 5.37 0.93
CA ASP A 57 -11.75 4.92 1.05
C ASP A 57 -11.79 3.41 0.78
N PHE A 58 -12.02 2.63 1.84
CA PHE A 58 -11.93 1.16 1.81
C PHE A 58 -13.07 0.49 2.60
N GLY A 59 -13.48 -0.71 2.18
CA GLY A 59 -14.52 -1.50 2.82
C GLY A 59 -15.95 -1.23 2.35
N GLN A 60 -16.14 -0.40 1.33
CA GLN A 60 -17.46 -0.14 0.74
C GLN A 60 -18.00 -1.39 0.07
N LEU A 61 -19.34 -1.53 0.04
CA LEU A 61 -20.07 -2.66 -0.55
C LEU A 61 -19.98 -3.99 0.23
N PHE A 62 -19.40 -3.96 1.44
CA PHE A 62 -19.33 -5.12 2.33
C PHE A 62 -20.12 -4.85 3.62
N VAL A 63 -21.28 -5.51 3.72
CA VAL A 63 -22.21 -5.45 4.86
C VAL A 63 -22.75 -4.04 5.10
N TRP A 64 -23.91 -3.73 4.53
CA TRP A 64 -24.59 -2.47 4.81
C TRP A 64 -25.24 -2.51 6.20
N ASP A 65 -24.84 -1.59 7.07
CA ASP A 65 -25.47 -1.35 8.36
C ASP A 65 -26.52 -0.24 8.22
N ILE A 66 -27.79 -0.61 8.41
CA ILE A 66 -28.94 0.29 8.21
C ILE A 66 -28.96 1.37 9.30
N ASP A 67 -28.65 1.01 10.55
CA ASP A 67 -28.74 1.91 11.69
C ASP A 67 -27.57 2.91 11.68
N ALA A 68 -26.36 2.42 11.38
CA ALA A 68 -25.17 3.26 11.27
C ALA A 68 -25.10 4.05 9.95
N GLN A 69 -25.95 3.74 8.97
CA GLN A 69 -25.91 4.26 7.60
C GLN A 69 -24.50 4.21 6.99
N SER A 70 -23.83 3.07 7.21
CA SER A 70 -22.41 2.88 6.90
C SER A 70 -22.13 1.44 6.49
N TRP A 71 -20.93 1.20 5.97
CA TRP A 71 -20.45 -0.14 5.65
C TRP A 71 -19.72 -0.72 6.86
N GLY A 72 -20.17 -1.87 7.35
CA GLY A 72 -19.63 -2.51 8.55
C GLY A 72 -18.12 -2.78 8.43
N LEU A 73 -17.66 -3.15 7.24
CA LEU A 73 -16.22 -3.34 7.00
C LEU A 73 -15.46 -2.01 7.06
N THR A 74 -15.98 -0.93 6.48
CA THR A 74 -15.37 0.41 6.59
C THR A 74 -15.23 0.83 8.06
N ASP A 75 -16.24 0.60 8.89
CA ASP A 75 -16.18 0.95 10.31
C ASP A 75 -15.23 0.07 11.12
N ALA A 76 -15.11 -1.21 10.77
CA ALA A 76 -14.10 -2.08 11.36
C ALA A 76 -12.68 -1.60 10.99
N LEU A 77 -12.45 -1.25 9.72
CA LEU A 77 -11.14 -0.80 9.21
C LEU A 77 -10.68 0.51 9.87
N LYS A 78 -11.59 1.44 10.16
CA LYS A 78 -11.28 2.67 10.91
C LYS A 78 -10.65 2.36 12.27
N LYS A 79 -11.18 1.37 13.00
CA LYS A 79 -10.72 1.01 14.36
C LYS A 79 -9.32 0.38 14.37
N VAL A 80 -8.90 -0.18 13.25
CA VAL A 80 -7.59 -0.83 13.09
C VAL A 80 -6.62 -0.01 12.24
N SER A 81 -6.97 1.22 11.87
CA SER A 81 -6.06 2.12 11.16
C SER A 81 -4.95 2.59 12.10
N VAL A 82 -3.70 2.41 11.69
CA VAL A 82 -2.52 2.67 12.51
C VAL A 82 -1.44 3.40 11.74
N ASN A 83 -0.71 4.26 12.45
CA ASN A 83 0.53 4.86 11.98
C ASN A 83 1.72 4.10 12.61
N ILE A 84 2.64 3.63 11.77
CA ILE A 84 3.77 2.80 12.15
C ILE A 84 5.06 3.52 11.77
N ASN A 85 6.01 3.57 12.72
CA ASN A 85 7.39 3.96 12.47
C ASN A 85 8.21 2.68 12.27
N PHE A 86 8.82 2.52 11.09
CA PHE A 86 9.63 1.35 10.76
C PHE A 86 11.09 1.62 11.10
N PHE A 87 11.68 0.81 11.98
CA PHE A 87 13.06 0.95 12.43
C PHE A 87 13.92 -0.20 11.92
N LYS A 88 15.18 0.11 11.58
CA LYS A 88 16.22 -0.86 11.28
C LYS A 88 17.48 -0.44 12.03
N ASN A 89 18.05 -1.36 12.82
CA ASN A 89 19.23 -1.09 13.66
C ASN A 89 19.07 0.17 14.55
N GLY A 90 17.90 0.34 15.16
CA GLY A 90 17.59 1.49 16.02
C GLY A 90 17.34 2.82 15.29
N LYS A 91 17.45 2.86 13.95
CA LYS A 91 17.22 4.07 13.15
C LYS A 91 15.89 4.02 12.43
N LEU A 92 15.15 5.13 12.44
CA LEU A 92 13.93 5.30 11.65
C LEU A 92 14.27 5.22 10.16
N VAL A 93 13.64 4.27 9.46
CA VAL A 93 13.78 4.10 8.00
C VAL A 93 12.66 4.86 7.29
N PHE A 94 11.41 4.65 7.69
CA PHE A 94 10.25 5.33 7.12
C PHE A 94 9.06 5.29 8.07
N LYS A 95 8.03 6.07 7.76
CA LYS A 95 6.74 6.09 8.46
C LYS A 95 5.65 5.65 7.50
N GLY A 96 4.71 4.85 7.95
CA GLY A 96 3.60 4.38 7.12
C GLY A 96 2.27 4.38 7.87
N SER A 97 1.19 4.60 7.13
CA SER A 97 -0.18 4.36 7.56
C SER A 97 -0.67 3.05 6.93
N THR A 98 -1.23 2.18 7.76
CA THR A 98 -1.70 0.84 7.36
C THR A 98 -2.82 0.38 8.28
N LEU A 99 -3.20 -0.89 8.19
CA LEU A 99 -4.19 -1.54 9.05
C LEU A 99 -3.46 -2.52 9.99
N ALA A 100 -3.88 -2.62 11.25
CA ALA A 100 -3.34 -3.64 12.15
C ALA A 100 -3.63 -5.04 11.59
N GLY A 101 -2.58 -5.85 11.43
CA GLY A 101 -2.64 -7.15 10.75
C GLY A 101 -2.30 -7.13 9.25
N HIS A 102 -2.12 -5.95 8.67
CA HIS A 102 -1.63 -5.77 7.31
C HIS A 102 -0.12 -5.51 7.30
N VAL A 103 0.64 -6.31 6.57
CA VAL A 103 2.12 -6.28 6.57
C VAL A 103 2.70 -5.44 5.43
N GLY A 104 1.88 -5.02 4.46
CA GLY A 104 2.26 -3.95 3.53
C GLY A 104 2.07 -2.56 4.14
N VAL A 105 2.31 -1.53 3.32
CA VAL A 105 1.90 -0.15 3.64
C VAL A 105 0.95 0.37 2.56
N LEU A 106 0.03 1.24 2.96
CA LEU A 106 -0.99 1.81 2.06
C LEU A 106 -0.65 3.26 1.69
N THR A 107 0.12 3.93 2.55
CA THR A 107 0.60 5.30 2.40
C THR A 107 1.81 5.44 3.28
N ALA A 108 2.89 6.03 2.77
CA ALA A 108 4.11 6.14 3.54
C ALA A 108 5.00 7.31 3.11
N MET A 109 5.94 7.65 3.99
CA MET A 109 6.97 8.64 3.72
C MET A 109 8.31 8.24 4.36
N LYS A 110 9.40 8.44 3.61
CA LYS A 110 10.77 8.35 4.10
C LYS A 110 11.24 9.77 4.42
N PRO A 111 11.54 10.11 5.68
CA PRO A 111 11.89 11.47 6.08
C PRO A 111 13.00 12.08 5.24
N HIS A 112 12.77 13.30 4.76
CA HIS A 112 13.70 14.07 3.91
C HIS A 112 14.07 13.42 2.58
N LYS A 113 13.32 12.41 2.12
CA LYS A 113 13.60 11.70 0.85
C LYS A 113 12.42 11.73 -0.10
N PHE A 114 11.34 11.02 0.22
CA PHE A 114 10.15 10.95 -0.62
C PHE A 114 8.93 10.46 0.16
N SER A 115 7.76 10.67 -0.43
CA SER A 115 6.45 10.21 0.04
C SER A 115 5.70 9.54 -1.10
N LEU A 116 4.89 8.53 -0.76
CA LEU A 116 4.15 7.74 -1.74
C LEU A 116 2.74 7.49 -1.21
N SER A 117 1.77 7.72 -2.09
CA SER A 117 0.42 7.22 -1.94
C SER A 117 -0.01 6.53 -3.22
N MET A 118 -0.94 5.61 -3.08
CA MET A 118 -1.26 4.68 -4.14
C MET A 118 -2.77 4.52 -4.30
N ASN A 119 -3.21 4.62 -5.55
CA ASN A 119 -4.62 4.60 -5.92
C ASN A 119 -4.89 3.40 -6.85
N ALA A 120 -6.10 2.84 -6.79
CA ALA A 120 -6.46 1.74 -7.68
C ALA A 120 -6.62 2.22 -9.10
N LYS A 121 -6.22 1.35 -10.04
CA LYS A 121 -6.74 1.40 -11.39
C LYS A 121 -8.06 0.62 -11.42
N VAL A 122 -9.12 1.24 -11.96
CA VAL A 122 -10.48 0.68 -11.95
C VAL A 122 -10.59 -0.66 -12.70
N GLN A 123 -9.70 -0.91 -13.67
CA GLN A 123 -9.67 -2.18 -14.40
C GLN A 123 -8.57 -3.09 -13.80
N PRO A 124 -8.95 -4.17 -13.09
CA PRO A 124 -7.99 -5.19 -12.70
C PRO A 124 -7.44 -5.89 -13.95
N ASP A 125 -6.16 -6.25 -13.93
CA ASP A 125 -5.59 -7.11 -14.96
C ASP A 125 -6.06 -8.54 -14.71
N LEU A 126 -7.25 -8.86 -15.26
CA LEU A 126 -7.91 -10.15 -15.06
C LEU A 126 -7.05 -11.34 -15.49
N ILE A 127 -6.13 -11.15 -16.45
CA ILE A 127 -5.21 -12.19 -16.89
C ILE A 127 -4.17 -12.47 -15.80
N ASN A 128 -3.58 -11.42 -15.20
CA ASN A 128 -2.61 -11.58 -14.12
C ASN A 128 -3.25 -12.17 -12.86
N VAL A 129 -4.46 -11.72 -12.51
CA VAL A 129 -5.22 -12.27 -11.38
C VAL A 129 -5.56 -13.74 -11.61
N ALA A 130 -6.00 -14.11 -12.82
CA ALA A 130 -6.27 -15.51 -13.17
C ALA A 130 -5.01 -16.38 -13.12
N LYS A 131 -3.88 -15.91 -13.65
CA LYS A 131 -2.58 -16.60 -13.56
C LYS A 131 -2.16 -16.83 -12.10
N TRP A 132 -2.31 -15.81 -11.26
CA TRP A 132 -2.05 -15.92 -9.83
C TRP A 132 -2.95 -16.97 -9.17
N TYR A 133 -4.26 -16.93 -9.41
CA TYR A 133 -5.23 -17.86 -8.84
C TYR A 133 -4.97 -19.32 -9.26
N MET A 134 -4.55 -19.54 -10.51
CA MET A 134 -4.21 -20.88 -11.04
C MET A 134 -2.85 -21.40 -10.54
N GLY A 135 -2.19 -20.72 -9.59
CA GLY A 135 -0.93 -21.16 -9.00
C GLY A 135 0.32 -20.87 -9.85
N ALA A 136 0.19 -20.12 -10.95
CA ALA A 136 1.34 -19.76 -11.80
C ALA A 136 2.20 -18.63 -11.20
N TYR A 137 1.82 -18.07 -10.04
CA TYR A 137 2.46 -16.90 -9.44
C TYR A 137 3.94 -17.10 -9.09
N GLU A 138 4.33 -18.29 -8.62
CA GLU A 138 5.72 -18.56 -8.20
C GLU A 138 6.73 -18.43 -9.35
N ASN A 139 6.25 -18.49 -10.60
CA ASN A 139 7.05 -18.31 -11.81
C ASN A 139 6.82 -16.94 -12.48
N THR A 140 6.28 -15.96 -11.75
CA THR A 140 6.03 -14.60 -12.26
C THR A 140 6.91 -13.58 -11.55
N ASP A 141 7.20 -12.49 -12.24
CA ASP A 141 7.82 -11.28 -11.68
C ASP A 141 6.77 -10.28 -11.14
N LEU A 142 5.51 -10.72 -11.00
CA LEU A 142 4.40 -9.89 -10.54
C LEU A 142 4.52 -9.59 -9.05
N GLN A 143 4.35 -8.32 -8.69
CA GLN A 143 4.33 -7.86 -7.30
C GLN A 143 2.91 -7.52 -6.85
N PHE A 144 2.58 -7.87 -5.60
CA PHE A 144 1.48 -7.23 -4.89
C PHE A 144 1.87 -5.80 -4.57
N VAL A 145 0.95 -4.87 -4.78
CA VAL A 145 1.29 -3.46 -4.75
C VAL A 145 1.66 -2.97 -3.36
N MET A 146 0.95 -3.43 -2.32
CA MET A 146 1.23 -3.00 -0.95
C MET A 146 2.57 -3.53 -0.42
N TYR A 147 3.02 -4.69 -0.93
CA TYR A 147 4.33 -5.26 -0.62
C TYR A 147 5.43 -4.55 -1.41
N PHE A 148 5.16 -4.20 -2.67
CA PHE A 148 6.07 -3.39 -3.46
C PHE A 148 6.27 -2.00 -2.85
N GLU A 149 5.20 -1.34 -2.37
CA GLU A 149 5.32 -0.07 -1.67
C GLU A 149 6.23 -0.17 -0.45
N ARG A 150 6.01 -1.18 0.41
CA ARG A 150 6.87 -1.40 1.57
C ARG A 150 8.32 -1.65 1.13
N TRP A 151 8.52 -2.48 0.11
CA TRP A 151 9.85 -2.74 -0.45
C TRP A 151 10.55 -1.47 -0.93
N LEU A 152 9.83 -0.54 -1.59
CA LEU A 152 10.39 0.76 -2.00
C LEU A 152 10.93 1.54 -0.81
N PHE A 153 10.17 1.61 0.28
CA PHE A 153 10.60 2.34 1.48
C PHE A 153 11.76 1.67 2.21
N GLU A 154 11.86 0.35 2.13
CA GLU A 154 12.97 -0.42 2.70
C GLU A 154 14.25 -0.32 1.85
N ASN A 155 14.14 -0.12 0.53
CA ASN A 155 15.27 -0.30 -0.40
C ASN A 155 15.67 0.95 -1.23
N CYS A 156 14.79 1.94 -1.39
CA CYS A 156 15.12 3.18 -2.09
C CYS A 156 15.40 4.33 -1.11
N ASP A 157 16.42 5.14 -1.41
CA ASP A 157 16.88 6.23 -0.55
C ASP A 157 16.63 7.63 -1.11
N ASP A 158 15.95 7.74 -2.25
CA ASP A 158 15.54 9.01 -2.85
C ASP A 158 14.36 8.84 -3.82
N PHE A 159 13.85 9.99 -4.28
CA PHE A 159 12.75 10.08 -5.23
C PHE A 159 13.06 9.40 -6.59
N GLN A 160 14.31 9.49 -7.08
CA GLN A 160 14.64 8.97 -8.40
C GLN A 160 14.69 7.44 -8.42
N CYS A 161 15.26 6.82 -7.37
CA CYS A 161 15.20 5.38 -7.17
C CYS A 161 13.75 4.90 -7.15
N ALA A 162 12.91 5.54 -6.32
CA ALA A 162 11.50 5.16 -6.20
C ALA A 162 10.78 5.29 -7.54
N ARG A 163 10.97 6.42 -8.24
CA ARG A 163 10.39 6.66 -9.57
C ARG A 163 10.82 5.61 -10.60
N GLN A 164 12.10 5.26 -10.64
CA GLN A 164 12.61 4.27 -11.57
C GLN A 164 12.02 2.89 -11.28
N LYS A 165 12.00 2.47 -10.02
CA LYS A 165 11.44 1.15 -9.64
C LYS A 165 9.94 1.05 -9.89
N ILE A 166 9.20 2.13 -9.66
CA ILE A 166 7.78 2.22 -10.03
C ILE A 166 7.58 2.04 -11.55
N ALA A 167 8.48 2.58 -12.38
CA ALA A 167 8.36 2.46 -13.84
C ALA A 167 8.73 1.05 -14.36
N GLU A 168 9.51 0.28 -13.60
CA GLU A 168 10.00 -1.05 -13.99
C GLU A 168 9.12 -2.20 -13.46
N VAL A 169 8.38 -1.98 -12.37
CA VAL A 169 7.64 -3.05 -11.68
C VAL A 169 6.49 -3.58 -12.52
N LYS A 170 6.29 -4.89 -12.50
CA LYS A 170 5.07 -5.53 -12.99
C LYS A 170 4.17 -5.85 -11.80
N LEU A 171 2.96 -5.31 -11.80
CA LEU A 171 2.02 -5.48 -10.70
C LEU A 171 0.96 -6.52 -11.02
N LEU A 172 0.48 -7.21 -9.97
CA LEU A 172 -0.66 -8.12 -10.07
C LEU A 172 -1.92 -7.37 -10.50
N THR A 173 -2.19 -6.22 -9.90
CA THR A 173 -3.29 -5.32 -10.25
C THR A 173 -2.77 -3.95 -10.64
N GLY A 174 -3.49 -3.26 -11.53
CA GLY A 174 -3.08 -1.92 -11.96
C GLY A 174 -3.14 -0.90 -10.83
N ALA A 175 -2.18 0.03 -10.81
CA ALA A 175 -2.05 1.06 -9.80
C ALA A 175 -1.79 2.44 -10.43
N TYR A 176 -2.11 3.48 -9.68
CA TYR A 176 -1.51 4.80 -9.86
C TYR A 176 -0.66 5.10 -8.63
N PHE A 177 0.60 5.45 -8.85
CA PHE A 177 1.50 5.90 -7.79
C PHE A 177 1.62 7.41 -7.85
N ILE A 178 1.32 8.07 -6.73
CA ILE A 178 1.54 9.49 -6.53
C ILE A 178 2.79 9.60 -5.68
N LEU A 179 3.85 10.12 -6.28
CA LEU A 179 5.17 10.22 -5.67
C LEU A 179 5.52 11.70 -5.47
N GLY A 180 5.94 12.05 -4.25
CA GLY A 180 6.44 13.37 -3.90
C GLY A 180 7.88 13.27 -3.37
N GLY A 181 8.79 14.09 -3.87
CA GLY A 181 10.17 14.19 -3.41
C GLY A 181 10.40 15.33 -2.44
N VAL A 182 11.62 15.84 -2.41
CA VAL A 182 12.02 16.98 -1.56
C VAL A 182 12.52 18.18 -2.35
N ASN A 183 12.79 18.00 -3.64
CA ASN A 183 13.25 19.09 -4.51
C ASN A 183 12.10 19.65 -5.35
N PRO A 184 12.21 20.92 -5.78
CA PRO A 184 11.31 21.49 -6.76
C PRO A 184 11.13 20.60 -8.00
N GLY A 185 9.89 20.39 -8.42
CA GLY A 185 9.53 19.57 -9.58
C GLY A 185 9.46 18.06 -9.30
N GLU A 186 9.76 17.59 -8.08
CA GLU A 186 9.66 16.17 -7.70
C GLU A 186 8.23 15.77 -7.29
N GLY A 187 7.21 16.23 -8.02
CA GLY A 187 5.83 15.77 -7.87
C GLY A 187 5.38 15.01 -9.12
N LYS A 188 5.03 13.72 -9.01
CA LYS A 188 4.66 12.92 -10.18
C LYS A 188 3.58 11.87 -9.90
N LYS A 189 2.59 11.82 -10.78
CA LYS A 189 1.72 10.65 -10.96
C LYS A 189 2.37 9.71 -11.98
N THR A 190 2.59 8.45 -11.60
CA THR A 190 3.11 7.38 -12.47
C THR A 190 2.07 6.24 -12.56
N VAL A 191 2.01 5.59 -13.72
CA VAL A 191 1.11 4.46 -14.03
C VAL A 191 1.95 3.21 -14.18
#